data_AF-A0A915M3T6-F1
#
_entry.id   AF-A0A915M3T6-F1
#
_cell.length_a   1.000
_cell.length_b   1.000
_cell.length_c   1.000
_cell.angle_alpha   90.00
_cell.angle_beta   90.00
_cell.angle_gamma   90.00
#
_symmetry.space_group_name_H-M   'P 1'
#
loop_
_entity.id
_entity.type
_entity.pdbx_description
1 polymer ?
#
loop_
_entity_poly.entity_id
_entity_poly.type
_entity_poly.pdbx_seq_one_letter_code
_entity_poly.pdbx_strand_id
1 'polypeptide(L)'
;MSFKPTKGLLIKDWKRDVIYLVQFPRTHVIPSPSPFALKLETWIRMNGLTYRNVSNELTKGSAKCQIPFIELNGQQYADTKEIIEHLKNYFKLSIDSNLNSVERAHLRAYTILIEESCGQYFRSFDIDWLFTEDGFLSHLDAILFGLLVQYTDTPTSETIMPLLEKSAPNLLAFVSLIKKRYWPDWNEITAKLLLNPEDIEMKKEQK
;
A
#
# COMPACT_ATOMS: atom_id res chain seq x y z
N MET A 1 -9.07 -2.44 20.96
CA MET A 1 -8.05 -1.38 21.16
C MET A 1 -8.57 -0.09 20.53
N SER A 2 -8.41 1.06 21.20
CA SER A 2 -8.76 2.37 20.63
C SER A 2 -7.48 3.14 20.37
N PHE A 3 -7.32 3.68 19.16
CA PHE A 3 -6.15 4.47 18.79
C PHE A 3 -6.23 5.87 19.40
N LYS A 4 -5.10 6.36 19.91
CA LYS A 4 -4.98 7.70 20.47
C LYS A 4 -4.48 8.67 19.39
N PRO A 5 -5.04 9.90 19.32
CA PRO A 5 -4.58 10.89 18.37
C PRO A 5 -3.17 11.36 18.72
N THR A 6 -2.31 11.42 17.70
CA THR A 6 -0.95 11.98 17.85
C THR A 6 -0.95 13.42 17.35
N LYS A 7 -0.91 14.38 18.29
CA LYS A 7 -0.94 15.83 17.98
C LYS A 7 0.42 16.42 17.59
N GLY A 8 1.52 15.71 17.86
CA GLY A 8 2.87 16.10 17.49
C GLY A 8 3.49 15.09 16.53
N LEU A 9 4.70 15.41 16.06
CA LEU A 9 5.50 14.47 15.28
C LEU A 9 6.00 13.33 16.17
N LEU A 10 5.86 12.10 15.69
CA LEU A 10 6.49 10.92 16.27
C LEU A 10 7.99 10.92 15.96
N ILE A 11 8.39 11.45 14.81
CA ILE A 11 9.79 11.51 14.38
C ILE A 11 10.31 12.92 14.60
N LYS A 12 11.16 13.09 15.62
CA LYS A 12 11.79 14.37 15.95
C LYS A 12 12.96 14.69 15.02
N ASP A 13 13.81 13.69 14.77
CA ASP A 13 15.02 13.82 13.95
C ASP A 13 14.73 13.41 12.49
N TRP A 14 13.69 14.01 11.91
CA TRP A 14 13.29 13.71 10.55
C TRP A 14 14.31 14.25 9.53
N LYS A 15 14.50 13.50 8.45
CA LYS A 15 15.33 13.92 7.31
C LYS A 15 14.45 14.53 6.23
N ARG A 16 14.96 15.56 5.57
CA ARG A 16 14.28 16.22 4.45
C ARG A 16 14.02 15.21 3.33
N ASP A 17 12.81 15.27 2.77
CA ASP A 17 12.35 14.46 1.63
C ASP A 17 12.36 12.94 1.89
N VAL A 18 12.38 12.54 3.16
CA VAL A 18 12.14 11.16 3.61
C VAL A 18 10.73 11.07 4.17
N ILE A 19 9.94 10.15 3.61
CA ILE A 19 8.57 9.91 4.05
C ILE A 19 8.60 8.93 5.24
N TYR A 20 8.11 9.35 6.40
CA TYR A 20 7.94 8.43 7.53
C TYR A 20 6.50 7.90 7.53
N LEU A 21 6.31 6.69 7.01
CA LEU A 21 5.03 6.01 6.93
C LEU A 21 4.69 5.37 8.29
N VAL A 22 3.73 5.96 8.99
CA VAL A 22 3.23 5.44 10.26
C VAL A 22 2.05 4.51 10.01
N GLN A 23 2.24 3.23 10.30
CA GLN A 23 1.23 2.20 10.07
C GLN A 23 1.32 1.06 11.10
N PHE A 24 0.50 0.02 10.89
CA PHE A 24 0.49 -1.17 11.74
C PHE A 24 1.87 -1.86 11.79
N PRO A 25 2.18 -2.58 12.90
CA PRO A 25 3.30 -3.50 12.91
C PRO A 25 3.19 -4.53 11.78
N ARG A 26 4.34 -5.07 11.34
CA ARG A 26 4.37 -6.18 10.38
C ARG A 26 3.66 -7.42 10.92
N THR A 27 3.17 -8.26 10.00
CA THR A 27 2.62 -9.57 10.32
C THR A 27 3.42 -10.66 9.62
N HIS A 28 3.28 -11.90 10.08
CA HIS A 28 3.94 -13.07 9.48
C HIS A 28 3.39 -13.49 8.11
N VAL A 29 2.28 -12.89 7.69
CA VAL A 29 1.55 -13.33 6.50
C VAL A 29 1.58 -12.27 5.42
N ILE A 30 1.26 -11.03 5.81
CA ILE A 30 1.22 -9.86 4.92
C ILE A 30 1.92 -8.65 5.58
N PRO A 31 2.48 -7.71 4.81
CA PRO A 31 3.25 -6.59 5.38
C PRO A 31 2.43 -5.67 6.27
N SER A 32 1.12 -5.55 6.02
CA SER A 32 0.21 -4.73 6.83
C SER A 32 -1.20 -5.30 6.78
N PRO A 33 -1.90 -5.46 7.93
CA PRO A 33 -3.27 -5.96 7.98
C PRO A 33 -4.31 -4.94 7.50
N SER A 34 -3.91 -3.71 7.20
CA SER A 34 -4.79 -2.68 6.65
C SER A 34 -4.58 -2.54 5.15
N PRO A 35 -5.63 -2.71 4.32
CA PRO A 35 -5.52 -2.56 2.87
C PRO A 35 -5.12 -1.14 2.47
N PHE A 36 -5.56 -0.12 3.21
CA PHE A 36 -5.17 1.28 2.97
C PHE A 36 -3.68 1.53 3.24
N ALA A 37 -3.12 0.86 4.26
CA ALA A 37 -1.71 0.95 4.57
C ALA A 37 -0.85 0.24 3.52
N LEU A 38 -1.27 -0.96 3.09
CA LEU A 38 -0.59 -1.70 2.03
C LEU A 38 -0.68 -0.97 0.68
N LYS A 39 -1.83 -0.38 0.36
CA LYS A 39 -2.02 0.51 -0.79
C LYS A 39 -1.01 1.66 -0.76
N LEU A 40 -0.96 2.41 0.34
CA LEU A 40 -0.10 3.59 0.44
C LEU A 40 1.38 3.21 0.32
N GLU A 41 1.81 2.16 1.02
CA GLU A 41 3.20 1.68 0.94
C GLU A 41 3.56 1.21 -0.48
N THR A 42 2.65 0.45 -1.11
CA THR A 42 2.85 -0.01 -2.50
C THR A 42 2.94 1.18 -3.45
N TRP A 43 2.08 2.19 -3.29
CA TRP A 43 2.11 3.39 -4.12
C TRP A 43 3.41 4.18 -3.97
N ILE A 44 3.91 4.33 -2.74
CA ILE A 44 5.21 4.97 -2.47
C ILE A 44 6.35 4.20 -3.14
N ARG A 45 6.35 2.85 -3.03
CA ARG A 45 7.33 1.97 -3.68
C ARG A 45 7.27 2.05 -5.20
N MET A 46 6.08 2.06 -5.79
CA MET A 46 5.87 2.17 -7.25
C MET A 46 6.46 3.46 -7.83
N ASN A 47 6.47 4.54 -7.05
CA ASN A 47 7.02 5.84 -7.46
C ASN A 47 8.51 6.02 -7.06
N GLY A 48 9.15 4.98 -6.51
CA GLY A 48 10.56 5.03 -6.11
C GLY A 48 10.85 6.08 -5.02
N LEU A 49 9.86 6.44 -4.20
CA LEU A 49 10.02 7.45 -3.16
C LEU A 49 10.79 6.88 -1.97
N THR A 50 11.70 7.70 -1.42
CA THR A 50 12.44 7.32 -0.21
C THR A 50 11.52 7.41 1.01
N TYR A 51 11.37 6.30 1.72
CA TYR A 51 10.49 6.23 2.88
C TYR A 51 11.04 5.31 3.96
N ARG A 52 10.51 5.47 5.18
CA ARG A 52 10.74 4.59 6.32
C ARG A 52 9.42 4.24 6.99
N ASN A 53 9.23 2.98 7.31
CA ASN A 53 8.13 2.52 8.15
C ASN A 53 8.39 2.78 9.62
N VAL A 54 7.34 3.25 10.27
CA VAL A 54 7.28 3.48 11.71
C VAL A 54 6.04 2.76 12.24
N SER A 55 6.26 1.85 13.20
CA SER A 55 5.16 1.14 13.84
C SER A 55 4.34 2.09 14.70
N ASN A 56 3.03 2.03 14.54
CA ASN A 56 2.08 2.73 15.38
C ASN A 56 1.83 2.00 16.73
N GLU A 57 2.49 0.88 16.96
CA GLU A 57 2.38 0.05 18.17
C GLU A 57 0.95 -0.37 18.51
N LEU A 58 0.06 -0.43 17.51
CA LEU A 58 -1.38 -0.67 17.68
C LEU A 58 -2.09 0.35 18.60
N THR A 59 -1.46 1.51 18.85
CA THR A 59 -1.96 2.50 19.82
C THR A 59 -2.03 3.92 19.25
N LYS A 60 -1.22 4.26 18.25
CA LYS A 60 -1.08 5.62 17.71
C LYS A 60 -1.89 5.78 16.42
N GLY A 61 -2.72 6.82 16.37
CA GLY A 61 -3.33 7.32 15.14
C GLY A 61 -2.82 8.74 14.83
N SER A 62 -3.13 9.24 13.63
CA SER A 62 -2.88 10.65 13.29
C SER A 62 -3.62 11.61 14.23
N ALA A 63 -3.43 12.92 14.06
CA ALA A 63 -4.22 13.94 14.75
C ALA A 63 -5.74 13.77 14.54
N LYS A 64 -6.14 13.20 13.38
CA LYS A 64 -7.52 12.83 13.04
C LYS A 64 -7.90 11.40 13.50
N CYS A 65 -7.04 10.70 14.24
CA CYS A 65 -7.17 9.27 14.61
C CYS A 65 -7.22 8.28 13.43
N GLN A 66 -6.78 8.68 12.24
CA GLN A 66 -6.73 7.83 11.05
C GLN A 66 -5.37 7.11 10.90
N ILE A 67 -5.39 5.91 10.30
CA ILE A 67 -4.23 5.07 9.96
C ILE A 67 -4.47 4.49 8.55
N PRO A 68 -3.45 4.39 7.67
CA PRO A 68 -2.09 4.91 7.85
C PRO A 68 -2.05 6.45 7.82
N PHE A 69 -0.93 7.02 8.25
CA PHE A 69 -0.60 8.42 8.07
C PHE A 69 0.90 8.58 7.82
N ILE A 70 1.34 9.74 7.33
CA ILE A 70 2.76 10.01 7.11
C ILE A 70 3.23 11.23 7.90
N GLU A 71 4.52 11.26 8.19
CA GLU A 71 5.25 12.47 8.55
C GLU A 71 6.27 12.77 7.45
N LEU A 72 6.23 13.98 6.91
CA LEU A 72 7.11 14.44 5.84
C LEU A 72 7.51 15.88 6.13
N ASN A 73 8.81 16.18 6.10
CA ASN A 73 9.34 17.53 6.25
C ASN A 73 8.82 18.28 7.49
N GLY A 74 8.65 17.55 8.61
CA GLY A 74 8.17 18.10 9.87
C GLY A 74 6.67 18.37 9.92
N GLN A 75 5.89 17.84 8.97
CA GLN A 75 4.43 17.93 8.96
C GLN A 75 3.79 16.55 8.90
N GLN A 76 2.63 16.41 9.55
CA GLN A 76 1.84 15.19 9.55
C GLN A 76 0.73 15.29 8.51
N TYR A 77 0.56 14.25 7.69
CA TYR A 77 -0.52 14.12 6.73
C TYR A 77 -1.29 12.83 6.98
N ALA A 78 -2.61 12.94 7.08
CA ALA A 78 -3.52 11.82 7.30
C ALA A 78 -4.43 11.64 6.08
N ASP A 79 -5.16 10.53 6.03
CA ASP A 79 -5.99 10.11 4.89
C ASP A 79 -5.16 9.74 3.65
N THR A 80 -5.23 8.48 3.21
CA THR A 80 -4.40 8.00 2.10
C THR A 80 -4.61 8.76 0.79
N LYS A 81 -5.81 9.32 0.55
CA LYS A 81 -6.10 10.09 -0.65
C LYS A 81 -5.46 11.47 -0.59
N GLU A 82 -5.60 12.16 0.56
CA GLU A 82 -4.94 13.46 0.79
C GLU A 82 -3.42 13.32 0.75
N ILE A 83 -2.88 12.25 1.35
CA ILE A 83 -1.44 11.94 1.35
C ILE A 83 -0.93 11.78 -0.08
N ILE A 84 -1.58 10.95 -0.90
CA ILE A 84 -1.12 10.68 -2.26
C ILE A 84 -1.20 11.93 -3.13
N GLU A 85 -2.26 12.72 -3.00
CA GLU A 85 -2.36 13.99 -3.72
C GLU A 85 -1.25 14.98 -3.30
N HIS A 86 -0.95 15.06 -2.00
CA HIS A 86 0.16 15.86 -1.51
C HIS A 86 1.50 15.40 -2.08
N LEU A 87 1.78 14.09 -2.04
CA LEU A 87 3.03 13.52 -2.55
C LEU A 87 3.18 13.73 -4.06
N LYS A 88 2.10 13.55 -4.84
CA LYS A 88 2.07 13.83 -6.28
C LYS A 88 2.46 15.28 -6.56
N ASN A 89 1.86 16.23 -5.84
CA ASN A 89 2.11 17.66 -6.03
C ASN A 89 3.49 18.09 -5.54
N TYR A 90 3.98 17.50 -4.44
CA TYR A 90 5.27 17.84 -3.84
C TYR A 90 6.44 17.30 -4.68
N PHE A 91 6.41 16.00 -5.00
CA PHE A 91 7.47 15.32 -5.77
C PHE A 91 7.30 15.43 -7.29
N LYS A 92 6.27 16.15 -7.77
CA LYS A 92 5.96 16.33 -9.21
C LYS A 92 5.83 15.01 -9.96
N LEU A 93 5.14 14.06 -9.34
CA LEU A 93 4.95 12.71 -9.89
C LEU A 93 3.82 12.68 -10.89
N SER A 94 4.03 11.95 -11.98
CA SER A 94 3.11 11.90 -13.11
C SER A 94 2.79 10.46 -13.52
N ILE A 95 2.53 9.58 -12.54
CA ILE A 95 2.28 8.15 -12.82
C ILE A 95 1.09 7.93 -13.79
N ASP A 96 0.07 8.78 -13.70
CA ASP A 96 -1.14 8.71 -14.52
C ASP A 96 -1.13 9.71 -15.71
N SER A 97 0.04 10.26 -16.08
CA SER A 97 0.12 11.30 -17.14
C SER A 97 -0.11 10.76 -18.53
N ASN A 98 0.22 9.49 -18.77
CA ASN A 98 0.10 8.85 -20.07
C ASN A 98 -1.34 8.41 -20.36
N LEU A 99 -2.26 8.54 -19.39
CA LEU A 99 -3.65 8.15 -19.56
C LEU A 99 -4.44 9.18 -20.36
N ASN A 100 -5.13 8.70 -21.39
CA ASN A 100 -6.10 9.49 -22.14
C ASN A 100 -7.36 9.78 -21.30
N SER A 101 -8.27 10.61 -21.82
CA SER A 101 -9.46 11.06 -21.08
C SER A 101 -10.40 9.91 -20.68
N VAL A 102 -10.51 8.87 -21.52
CA VAL A 102 -11.33 7.69 -21.27
C VAL A 102 -10.69 6.80 -20.21
N GLU A 103 -9.39 6.52 -20.34
CA GLU A 103 -8.62 5.75 -19.34
C GLU A 103 -8.64 6.42 -17.97
N ARG A 104 -8.57 7.76 -17.93
CA ARG A 104 -8.68 8.53 -16.68
C ARG A 104 -10.08 8.41 -16.06
N ALA A 105 -11.13 8.39 -16.89
CA ALA A 105 -12.50 8.18 -16.41
C ALA A 105 -12.68 6.77 -15.86
N HIS A 106 -12.14 5.75 -16.55
CA HIS A 106 -12.12 4.37 -16.08
C HIS A 106 -11.36 4.22 -14.76
N LEU A 107 -10.14 4.76 -14.68
CA LEU A 107 -9.33 4.80 -13.45
C LEU A 107 -10.12 5.36 -12.27
N ARG A 108 -10.82 6.49 -12.47
CA ARG A 108 -11.64 7.11 -11.44
C ARG A 108 -12.83 6.23 -11.05
N ALA A 109 -13.55 5.68 -12.02
CA ALA A 109 -14.71 4.83 -11.77
C ALA A 109 -14.32 3.55 -11.00
N TYR A 110 -13.25 2.89 -11.44
CA TYR A 110 -12.75 1.68 -10.79
C TYR A 110 -12.16 1.96 -9.42
N THR A 111 -11.45 3.08 -9.21
CA THR A 111 -10.97 3.47 -7.88
C THR A 111 -12.12 3.57 -6.89
N ILE A 112 -13.18 4.29 -7.24
CA ILE A 112 -14.37 4.44 -6.38
C ILE A 112 -15.04 3.09 -6.18
N LEU A 113 -15.25 2.31 -7.25
CA LEU A 113 -15.87 0.99 -7.15
C LEU A 113 -15.06 0.04 -6.24
N ILE A 114 -13.75 0.02 -6.37
CA ILE A 114 -12.89 -0.87 -5.61
C ILE A 114 -12.83 -0.43 -4.14
N GLU A 115 -12.66 0.86 -3.86
CA GLU A 115 -12.57 1.35 -2.48
C GLU A 115 -13.92 1.32 -1.74
N GLU A 116 -15.01 1.64 -2.42
CA GLU A 116 -16.36 1.70 -1.83
C GLU A 116 -17.08 0.34 -1.89
N SER A 117 -16.85 -0.45 -2.95
CA SER A 117 -17.62 -1.68 -3.22
C SER A 117 -16.81 -2.97 -3.08
N CYS A 118 -15.48 -3.04 -3.30
CA CYS A 118 -14.74 -4.31 -3.07
C CYS A 118 -14.53 -4.65 -1.59
N GLY A 119 -14.90 -3.76 -0.65
CA GLY A 119 -15.19 -4.15 0.73
C GLY A 119 -16.41 -5.07 0.87
N GLN A 120 -17.28 -5.11 -0.16
CA GLN A 120 -18.44 -5.99 -0.29
C GLN A 120 -18.62 -6.48 -1.75
N TYR A 121 -18.06 -7.66 -2.05
CA TYR A 121 -18.52 -8.55 -3.14
C TYR A 121 -18.14 -8.16 -4.60
N PHE A 122 -17.44 -9.08 -5.27
CA PHE A 122 -17.03 -9.04 -6.68
C PHE A 122 -18.12 -8.66 -7.70
N ARG A 123 -17.76 -7.87 -8.73
CA ARG A 123 -17.74 -8.25 -10.18
C ARG A 123 -17.55 -7.01 -11.08
N SER A 124 -16.64 -7.10 -12.04
CA SER A 124 -16.82 -6.53 -13.39
C SER A 124 -15.85 -7.23 -14.36
N PHE A 125 -16.41 -7.70 -15.47
CA PHE A 125 -15.74 -8.46 -16.52
C PHE A 125 -14.84 -7.58 -17.39
N ASP A 126 -13.85 -8.23 -17.99
CA ASP A 126 -12.92 -7.79 -19.05
C ASP A 126 -12.04 -6.58 -18.72
N ILE A 127 -11.07 -6.82 -17.84
CA ILE A 127 -9.98 -5.90 -17.51
C ILE A 127 -8.62 -6.54 -17.83
N ASP A 128 -8.56 -7.42 -18.83
CA ASP A 128 -7.36 -8.23 -19.13
C ASP A 128 -6.07 -7.41 -19.27
N TRP A 129 -6.17 -6.14 -19.70
CA TRP A 129 -5.05 -5.20 -19.80
C TRP A 129 -4.35 -4.89 -18.45
N LEU A 130 -5.07 -4.93 -17.31
CA LEU A 130 -4.50 -4.77 -15.95
C LEU A 130 -3.48 -5.89 -15.62
N PHE A 131 -3.59 -7.03 -16.30
CA PHE A 131 -2.89 -8.27 -15.97
C PHE A 131 -1.78 -8.63 -16.97
N THR A 132 -1.53 -7.77 -17.96
CA THR A 132 -0.48 -7.97 -18.96
C THR A 132 0.87 -7.42 -18.49
N GLU A 133 1.98 -7.98 -18.97
CA GLU A 133 3.33 -7.50 -18.64
C GLU A 133 3.55 -6.04 -19.07
N ASP A 134 2.85 -5.59 -20.12
CA ASP A 134 2.84 -4.24 -20.69
C ASP A 134 1.77 -3.30 -20.06
N GLY A 135 1.02 -3.76 -19.05
CA GLY A 135 -0.05 -3.00 -18.41
C GLY A 135 0.45 -1.66 -17.83
N PHE A 136 -0.30 -0.58 -18.08
CA PHE A 136 0.05 0.76 -17.61
C PHE A 136 0.06 0.84 -16.08
N LEU A 137 1.18 1.32 -15.52
CA LEU A 137 1.30 1.64 -14.11
C LEU A 137 0.31 2.75 -13.73
N SER A 138 -0.56 2.48 -12.77
CA SER A 138 -1.53 3.46 -12.31
C SER A 138 -1.72 3.44 -10.80
N HIS A 139 -2.31 4.50 -10.28
CA HIS A 139 -2.75 4.53 -8.88
C HIS A 139 -3.74 3.39 -8.54
N LEU A 140 -4.49 2.89 -9.53
CA LEU A 140 -5.43 1.77 -9.37
C LEU A 140 -4.74 0.50 -8.89
N ASP A 141 -3.54 0.24 -9.40
CA ASP A 141 -2.85 -1.01 -9.16
C ASP A 141 -2.50 -1.18 -7.67
N ALA A 142 -2.05 -0.09 -7.04
CA ALA A 142 -1.78 -0.06 -5.61
C ALA A 142 -3.05 -0.30 -4.77
N ILE A 143 -4.19 0.25 -5.20
CA ILE A 143 -5.49 0.06 -4.53
C ILE A 143 -5.91 -1.40 -4.63
N LEU A 144 -5.95 -1.93 -5.85
CA LEU A 144 -6.39 -3.30 -6.13
C LEU A 144 -5.49 -4.30 -5.41
N PHE A 145 -4.18 -4.10 -5.45
CA PHE A 145 -3.21 -4.94 -4.74
C PHE A 145 -3.43 -4.93 -3.22
N GLY A 146 -3.57 -3.75 -2.62
CA GLY A 146 -3.79 -3.59 -1.18
C GLY A 146 -5.01 -4.33 -0.66
N LEU A 147 -6.06 -4.44 -1.48
CA LEU A 147 -7.29 -5.16 -1.14
C LEU A 147 -7.20 -6.66 -1.44
N LEU A 148 -6.69 -7.05 -2.63
CA LEU A 148 -6.66 -8.45 -3.05
C LEU A 148 -5.78 -9.32 -2.16
N VAL A 149 -4.63 -8.81 -1.72
CA VAL A 149 -3.71 -9.52 -0.82
C VAL A 149 -4.42 -10.02 0.45
N GLN A 150 -5.41 -9.27 0.93
CA GLN A 150 -6.17 -9.67 2.12
C GLN A 150 -6.91 -10.99 1.89
N TYR A 151 -7.30 -11.29 0.66
CA TYR A 151 -8.03 -12.51 0.31
C TYR A 151 -7.11 -13.64 -0.13
N THR A 152 -5.99 -13.33 -0.75
CA THR A 152 -5.09 -14.36 -1.32
C THR A 152 -4.10 -14.91 -0.30
N ASP A 153 -3.57 -14.04 0.56
CA ASP A 153 -2.40 -14.37 1.35
C ASP A 153 -2.74 -14.58 2.83
N THR A 154 -3.85 -14.01 3.34
CA THR A 154 -4.29 -14.28 4.71
C THR A 154 -4.97 -15.65 4.82
N PRO A 155 -5.02 -16.28 6.02
CA PRO A 155 -5.79 -17.50 6.24
C PRO A 155 -7.28 -17.22 6.01
N THR A 156 -7.71 -17.31 4.77
CA THR A 156 -9.11 -17.20 4.37
C THR A 156 -9.76 -18.58 4.43
N SER A 157 -11.09 -18.61 4.44
CA SER A 157 -11.85 -19.86 4.37
C SER A 157 -11.37 -20.70 3.19
N GLU A 158 -11.20 -22.02 3.41
CA GLU A 158 -10.80 -23.02 2.39
C GLU A 158 -11.64 -22.98 1.10
N THR A 159 -12.79 -22.31 1.14
CA THR A 159 -13.73 -22.13 0.03
C THR A 159 -13.35 -21.00 -0.93
N ILE A 160 -12.65 -19.95 -0.47
CA ILE A 160 -12.45 -18.72 -1.25
C ILE A 160 -11.31 -18.89 -2.26
N MET A 161 -10.18 -19.47 -1.86
CA MET A 161 -9.03 -19.64 -2.75
C MET A 161 -9.35 -20.51 -3.98
N PRO A 162 -9.99 -21.69 -3.86
CA PRO A 162 -10.39 -22.48 -5.03
C PRO A 162 -11.39 -21.75 -5.94
N LEU A 163 -12.25 -20.90 -5.37
CA LEU A 163 -13.18 -20.08 -6.15
C LEU A 163 -12.44 -18.98 -6.92
N LEU A 164 -11.44 -18.33 -6.32
CA LEU A 164 -10.60 -17.32 -6.97
C LEU A 164 -9.76 -17.92 -8.09
N GLU A 165 -9.12 -19.06 -7.85
CA GLU A 165 -8.35 -19.79 -8.86
C GLU A 165 -9.22 -20.16 -10.07
N LYS A 166 -10.47 -20.60 -9.81
CA LYS A 166 -11.41 -20.96 -10.87
C LYS A 166 -12.03 -19.75 -11.59
N SER A 167 -12.37 -18.70 -10.85
CA SER A 167 -13.25 -17.63 -11.35
C SER A 167 -12.52 -16.34 -11.73
N ALA A 168 -11.30 -16.13 -11.21
CA ALA A 168 -10.51 -14.92 -11.44
C ALA A 168 -8.99 -15.16 -11.37
N PRO A 169 -8.44 -16.06 -12.21
CA PRO A 169 -7.01 -16.37 -12.23
C PRO A 169 -6.14 -15.16 -12.67
N ASN A 170 -6.70 -14.23 -13.45
CA ASN A 170 -6.05 -12.98 -13.81
C ASN A 170 -5.73 -12.13 -12.58
N LEU A 171 -6.66 -11.98 -11.62
CA LEU A 171 -6.42 -11.24 -10.39
C LEU A 171 -5.24 -11.81 -9.59
N LEU A 172 -5.12 -13.14 -9.52
CA LEU A 172 -3.99 -13.80 -8.86
C LEU A 172 -2.66 -13.53 -9.58
N ALA A 173 -2.67 -13.53 -10.92
CA ALA A 173 -1.50 -13.19 -11.72
C ALA A 173 -1.04 -11.75 -11.47
N PHE A 174 -1.95 -10.79 -11.34
CA PHE A 174 -1.60 -9.40 -11.02
C PHE A 174 -1.06 -9.23 -9.60
N VAL A 175 -1.67 -9.87 -8.59
CA VAL A 175 -1.12 -9.84 -7.22
C VAL A 175 0.31 -10.36 -7.23
N SER A 176 0.56 -11.46 -7.94
CA SER A 176 1.89 -12.04 -8.10
C SER A 176 2.87 -11.08 -8.82
N LEU A 177 2.40 -10.38 -9.85
CA LEU A 177 3.18 -9.41 -10.61
C LEU A 177 3.57 -8.19 -9.76
N ILE A 178 2.63 -7.60 -9.01
CA ILE A 178 2.91 -6.47 -8.12
C ILE A 178 3.88 -6.88 -7.00
N LYS A 179 3.69 -8.07 -6.40
CA LYS A 179 4.65 -8.61 -5.41
C LYS A 179 6.05 -8.73 -6.00
N LYS A 180 6.17 -9.35 -7.18
CA LYS A 180 7.46 -9.53 -7.86
C LYS A 180 8.14 -8.20 -8.18
N ARG A 181 7.39 -7.19 -8.63
CA ARG A 181 7.95 -5.91 -9.08
C ARG A 181 8.29 -4.96 -7.93
N TYR A 182 7.44 -4.87 -6.91
CA TYR A 182 7.52 -3.81 -5.90
C TYR A 182 7.74 -4.31 -4.48
N TRP A 183 7.65 -5.62 -4.26
CA TRP A 183 7.90 -6.25 -2.97
C TRP A 183 8.89 -7.43 -3.06
N PRO A 184 10.10 -7.20 -3.60
CA PRO A 184 11.12 -8.26 -3.68
C PRO A 184 11.50 -8.81 -2.30
N ASP A 185 11.33 -7.99 -1.26
CA ASP A 185 11.58 -8.26 0.15
C ASP A 185 10.39 -8.88 0.89
N TRP A 186 9.26 -9.19 0.22
CA TRP A 186 8.01 -9.66 0.86
C TRP A 186 8.22 -10.79 1.87
N ASN A 187 8.93 -11.85 1.47
CA ASN A 187 9.15 -13.02 2.32
C ASN A 187 10.09 -12.70 3.49
N GLU A 188 11.04 -11.79 3.29
CA GLU A 188 11.96 -11.39 4.34
C GLU A 188 11.27 -10.54 5.41
N ILE A 189 10.48 -9.55 4.98
CA ILE A 189 9.75 -8.67 5.91
C ILE A 189 8.69 -9.41 6.71
N THR A 190 8.01 -10.41 6.13
CA THR A 190 7.01 -11.22 6.85
C THR A 190 7.66 -12.28 7.75
N ALA A 191 8.73 -12.94 7.30
CA ALA A 191 9.44 -13.94 8.12
C ALA A 191 10.12 -13.31 9.35
N LYS A 192 10.76 -12.15 9.17
CA LYS A 192 11.55 -11.49 10.22
C LYS A 192 10.81 -10.33 10.92
N LEU A 193 9.58 -10.03 10.51
CA LEU A 193 8.78 -8.89 11.00
C LEU A 193 9.50 -7.54 10.91
N LEU A 194 10.26 -7.33 9.84
CA LEU A 194 11.08 -6.13 9.67
C LEU A 194 10.25 -4.97 9.14
N LEU A 195 10.27 -3.84 9.85
CA LEU A 195 9.66 -2.61 9.39
C LEU A 195 10.41 -2.07 8.16
N ASN A 196 11.74 -2.03 8.26
CA ASN A 196 12.64 -1.58 7.19
C ASN A 196 13.78 -2.61 7.02
N PRO A 197 14.00 -3.17 5.83
CA PRO A 197 15.08 -4.13 5.58
C PRO A 197 16.47 -3.59 5.92
N GLU A 198 16.73 -2.29 5.69
CA GLU A 198 18.01 -1.64 5.98
C GLU A 198 18.39 -1.61 7.46
N ASP A 199 17.42 -1.78 8.38
CA ASP A 199 17.69 -1.83 9.82
C ASP A 199 18.46 -3.11 10.23
N ILE A 200 18.56 -4.13 9.36
CA ILE A 200 19.38 -5.33 9.58
C ILE A 200 20.88 -5.01 9.41
N GLU A 201 21.24 -4.26 8.37
CA GLU A 201 22.64 -3.99 8.02
C GLU A 201 23.30 -3.11 9.09
N MET A 202 22.59 -2.11 9.60
CA MET A 202 23.06 -1.26 10.71
C MET A 202 23.38 -2.04 11.99
N LYS A 203 22.66 -3.15 12.27
CA LYS A 203 22.94 -4.01 13.43
C LYS A 203 24.15 -4.92 13.25
N LYS A 204 24.56 -5.18 12.00
CA LYS A 204 25.77 -5.97 11.69
C LYS A 204 27.03 -5.11 11.73
N GLU A 205 26.94 -3.84 11.33
CA GLU A 205 28.07 -2.90 11.35
C GLU A 205 28.42 -2.37 12.75
N GLN A 206 27.50 -2.47 13.71
CA GLN A 206 27.70 -2.08 15.11
C GLN A 206 28.17 -3.22 16.03
N LYS A 207 28.49 -4.40 15.45
CA LYS A 207 29.06 -5.56 16.14
C LYS A 207 30.50 -5.79 15.72
#